data_AF-A0A6G1C9V1-F1
#
_entry.id   AF-A0A6G1C9V1-F1
#
_cell.length_a   1.000
_cell.length_b   1.000
_cell.length_c   1.000
_cell.angle_alpha   90.00
_cell.angle_beta   90.00
_cell.angle_gamma   90.00
#
_symmetry.space_group_name_H-M   'P 1'
#
loop_
_entity.id
_entity.type
_entity.pdbx_description
1 polymer ?
#
loop_
_entity_poly.entity_id
_entity_poly.type
_entity_poly.pdbx_seq_one_letter_code
_entity_poly.pdbx_strand_id
1 'polypeptide(L)'
;MPTGSKDPKKRVADMPPGGIKPCYKREGNYSDEEPDALDLFKECHYSKKKKGFTPVVQLAITKMESKIYTPTEGEESISATQAVADVLSQKTKKNQFLLNVGLRNLCSRNTVENTKAQLEAEKMAKNELLKQVEVLSKQVEETEHARIRDQEEMRKKQTDLEAKLQLVLSQI
;
A
#
# COMPACT_ATOMS: atom_id res chain seq x y z
N MET A 1 -30.79 51.75 29.73
CA MET A 1 -31.11 52.35 28.41
C MET A 1 -29.77 52.77 27.81
N PRO A 2 -29.27 52.18 26.72
CA PRO A 2 -29.93 52.19 25.42
C PRO A 2 -29.98 50.83 24.71
N THR A 3 -30.94 50.80 23.79
CA THR A 3 -31.36 49.77 22.86
C THR A 3 -30.46 49.68 21.64
N GLY A 4 -30.31 48.48 21.07
CA GLY A 4 -29.64 48.29 19.78
C GLY A 4 -29.70 46.86 19.30
N SER A 5 -30.90 46.39 18.93
CA SER A 5 -31.10 45.16 18.16
C SER A 5 -30.24 45.15 16.90
N LYS A 6 -29.56 44.03 16.64
CA LYS A 6 -29.40 43.50 15.28
C LYS A 6 -29.59 42.00 15.30
N ASP A 7 -30.73 41.59 14.75
CA ASP A 7 -31.08 40.22 14.40
C ASP A 7 -29.95 39.48 13.67
N PRO A 8 -29.63 38.23 14.05
CA PRO A 8 -28.88 37.33 13.19
C PRO A 8 -29.88 36.43 12.44
N LYS A 9 -30.47 36.94 11.36
CA LYS A 9 -31.21 36.09 10.39
C LYS A 9 -30.57 36.13 9.02
N LYS A 10 -29.71 35.14 8.77
CA LYS A 10 -29.36 34.44 7.50
C LYS A 10 -27.93 33.91 7.68
N ARG A 11 -27.66 32.61 7.68
CA ARG A 11 -28.17 31.56 6.80
C ARG A 11 -28.40 30.30 7.62
N VAL A 12 -29.66 29.87 7.68
CA VAL A 12 -29.96 28.45 7.85
C VAL A 12 -29.59 27.82 6.51
N ALA A 13 -28.48 27.09 6.48
CA ALA A 13 -28.21 26.14 5.42
C ALA A 13 -28.40 24.75 6.02
N ASP A 14 -29.26 24.00 5.36
CA ASP A 14 -29.78 22.70 5.74
C ASP A 14 -28.70 21.73 6.25
N MET A 15 -28.89 21.23 7.46
CA MET A 15 -28.19 20.05 7.96
C MET A 15 -29.13 18.86 7.82
N PRO A 16 -28.77 17.79 7.10
CA PRO A 16 -29.61 16.60 6.98
C PRO A 16 -29.82 15.93 8.35
N PRO A 17 -31.02 15.38 8.62
CA PRO A 17 -31.33 14.75 9.91
C PRO A 17 -30.62 13.39 9.98
N GLY A 18 -29.46 13.35 10.63
CA GLY A 18 -28.70 12.11 10.82
C GLY A 18 -27.19 12.28 11.08
N GLY A 19 -26.65 13.49 11.06
CA GLY A 19 -25.22 13.73 11.28
C GLY A 19 -24.78 13.55 12.73
N ILE A 20 -23.86 12.61 12.98
CA ILE A 20 -23.06 12.52 14.21
C ILE A 20 -22.36 13.87 14.40
N LYS A 21 -22.54 14.52 15.56
CA LYS A 21 -21.91 15.82 15.86
C LYS A 21 -20.38 15.66 15.84
N PRO A 22 -19.64 16.39 14.97
CA PRO A 22 -18.18 16.41 15.03
C PRO A 22 -17.72 16.98 16.37
N CYS A 23 -16.70 16.37 16.98
CA CYS A 23 -16.16 16.83 18.27
C CYS A 23 -15.38 18.16 18.17
N TYR A 24 -15.28 18.76 16.99
CA TYR A 24 -14.52 19.98 16.74
C TYR A 24 -15.28 21.23 17.21
N LYS A 25 -15.03 21.66 18.44
CA LYS A 25 -15.20 23.07 18.82
C LYS A 25 -13.88 23.79 18.59
N ARG A 26 -13.69 24.22 17.35
CA ARG A 26 -12.53 24.96 16.85
C ARG A 26 -12.49 26.36 17.47
N GLU A 27 -11.71 26.53 18.52
CA GLU A 27 -11.38 27.83 19.11
C GLU A 27 -9.91 28.17 18.80
N GLY A 28 -9.70 28.74 17.61
CA GLY A 28 -8.61 29.64 17.19
C GLY A 28 -7.15 29.37 17.60
N ASN A 29 -6.35 28.91 16.62
CA ASN A 29 -5.05 29.46 16.16
C ASN A 29 -4.33 28.44 15.26
N TYR A 30 -4.38 28.66 13.94
CA TYR A 30 -3.81 27.75 12.95
C TYR A 30 -2.31 28.01 12.74
N SER A 31 -1.52 26.95 12.80
CA SER A 31 -0.57 26.69 11.73
C SER A 31 -1.39 26.31 10.49
N ASP A 32 -1.01 26.76 9.28
CA ASP A 32 -1.71 26.46 8.01
C ASP A 32 -1.75 24.96 7.65
N GLU A 33 -1.21 24.10 8.51
CA GLU A 33 -1.14 22.66 8.35
C GLU A 33 -2.39 21.97 8.89
N GLU A 34 -2.96 21.07 8.10
CA GLU A 34 -4.13 20.29 8.49
C GLU A 34 -3.77 19.32 9.63
N PRO A 35 -4.51 19.32 10.76
CA PRO A 35 -4.16 18.49 11.92
C PRO A 35 -4.26 17.00 11.61
N ASP A 36 -3.25 16.23 12.03
CA ASP A 36 -3.21 14.79 11.79
C ASP A 36 -4.09 13.99 12.79
N ALA A 37 -4.21 12.67 12.60
CA ALA A 37 -5.03 11.83 13.47
C ALA A 37 -4.61 11.86 14.95
N LEU A 38 -3.31 12.00 15.22
CA LEU A 38 -2.76 12.08 16.57
C LEU A 38 -3.02 13.47 17.17
N ASP A 39 -2.94 14.54 16.37
CA ASP A 39 -3.30 15.90 16.78
C ASP A 39 -4.76 15.98 17.19
N LEU A 40 -5.64 15.41 16.37
CA LEU A 40 -7.08 15.34 16.66
C LEU A 40 -7.34 14.51 17.92
N PHE A 41 -6.57 13.44 18.15
CA PHE A 41 -6.65 12.63 19.37
C PHE A 41 -6.21 13.40 20.62
N LYS A 42 -5.11 14.14 20.53
CA LYS A 42 -4.63 15.03 21.59
C LYS A 42 -5.67 16.11 21.87
N GLU A 43 -6.17 16.82 20.86
CA GLU A 43 -7.16 17.87 21.03
C GLU A 43 -8.44 17.34 21.71
N CYS A 44 -8.95 16.18 21.27
CA CYS A 44 -10.16 15.58 21.80
C CYS A 44 -10.04 15.11 23.27
N HIS A 45 -8.83 14.83 23.75
CA HIS A 45 -8.61 14.32 25.10
C HIS A 45 -7.90 15.29 26.04
N TYR A 46 -7.56 16.47 25.55
CA TYR A 46 -6.99 17.53 26.36
C TYR A 46 -8.06 18.16 27.26
N SER A 47 -7.86 18.10 28.57
CA SER A 47 -8.75 18.76 29.51
C SER A 47 -8.31 20.20 29.75
N LYS A 48 -9.03 21.18 29.19
CA LYS A 48 -8.79 22.61 29.49
C LYS A 48 -8.86 22.92 31.00
N LYS A 49 -9.76 22.22 31.71
CA LYS A 49 -9.93 22.39 33.17
C LYS A 49 -8.75 21.87 33.98
N LYS A 50 -8.21 20.71 33.60
CA LYS A 50 -7.06 20.09 34.28
C LYS A 50 -5.71 20.47 33.66
N LYS A 51 -5.73 21.28 32.60
CA LYS A 51 -4.57 21.68 31.78
C LYS A 51 -3.68 20.48 31.39
N GLY A 52 -4.28 19.38 30.95
CA GLY A 52 -3.52 18.18 30.62
C GLY A 52 -4.37 16.96 30.26
N PHE A 53 -3.67 15.84 30.08
CA PHE A 53 -4.23 14.53 29.74
C PHE A 53 -4.45 13.69 30.99
N THR A 54 -5.36 12.70 30.89
CA THR A 54 -5.42 11.64 31.90
C THR A 54 -4.22 10.69 31.73
N PRO A 55 -3.76 10.01 32.79
CA PRO A 55 -2.63 9.06 32.67
C PRO A 55 -2.83 8.00 31.59
N VAL A 56 -4.06 7.51 31.43
CA VAL A 56 -4.43 6.50 30.42
C VAL A 56 -4.31 7.04 28.99
N VAL A 57 -4.63 8.32 28.78
CA VAL A 57 -4.51 9.00 27.49
C VAL A 57 -3.05 9.33 27.20
N GLN A 58 -2.29 9.80 28.20
CA GLN A 58 -0.87 10.10 28.03
C GLN A 58 -0.09 8.86 27.61
N LEU A 59 -0.35 7.71 28.24
CA LEU A 59 0.23 6.43 27.82
C LEU A 59 -0.16 6.05 26.38
N ALA A 60 -1.39 6.36 25.96
CA ALA A 60 -1.82 6.10 24.59
C ALA A 60 -1.08 6.99 23.58
N ILE A 61 -0.93 8.28 23.90
CA ILE A 61 -0.19 9.24 23.08
C ILE A 61 1.26 8.79 22.92
N THR A 62 1.96 8.44 24.01
CA THR A 62 3.34 7.95 23.93
C THR A 62 3.47 6.69 23.08
N LYS A 63 2.51 5.76 23.15
CA LYS A 63 2.49 4.56 22.29
C LYS A 63 2.29 4.91 20.81
N MET A 64 1.43 5.89 20.50
CA MET A 64 1.22 6.35 19.13
C MET A 64 2.47 7.05 18.59
N GLU A 65 3.09 7.94 19.38
CA GLU A 65 4.32 8.64 19.02
C GLU A 65 5.49 7.68 18.79
N SER A 66 5.65 6.66 19.63
CA SER A 66 6.67 5.63 19.42
C SER A 66 6.47 4.87 18.10
N LYS A 67 5.23 4.53 17.74
CA LYS A 67 4.93 3.90 16.45
C LYS A 67 5.22 4.79 15.24
N ILE A 68 5.13 6.12 15.40
CA ILE A 68 5.33 7.08 14.30
C ILE A 68 6.82 7.46 14.15
N TYR A 69 7.49 7.78 15.25
CA TYR A 69 8.84 8.38 15.24
C TYR A 69 9.97 7.39 15.52
N THR A 70 9.66 6.25 16.14
CA THR A 70 10.62 5.18 16.40
C THR A 70 10.13 3.87 15.79
N PRO A 71 10.01 3.78 14.44
CA PRO A 71 9.67 2.51 13.81
C PRO A 71 10.74 1.46 14.16
N THR A 72 10.32 0.24 14.44
CA THR A 72 11.21 -0.90 14.66
C THR A 72 12.11 -1.06 13.43
N GLU A 73 13.43 -1.28 13.60
CA GLU A 73 14.35 -1.48 12.48
C GLU A 73 13.81 -2.55 11.52
N GLY A 74 13.44 -2.15 10.29
CA GLY A 74 12.92 -3.02 9.24
C GLY A 74 11.42 -2.87 8.90
N GLU A 75 10.64 -2.07 9.63
CA GLU A 75 9.24 -1.75 9.28
C GLU A 75 9.12 -0.42 8.51
N GLU A 76 8.20 -0.38 7.54
CA GLU A 76 7.83 0.82 6.78
C GLU A 76 7.21 1.88 7.71
N SER A 77 7.40 3.17 7.41
CA SER A 77 6.92 4.27 8.24
C SER A 77 5.41 4.22 8.45
N ILE A 78 4.98 4.13 9.71
CA ILE A 78 3.56 4.03 10.07
C ILE A 78 2.95 5.43 10.08
N SER A 79 1.87 5.63 9.32
CA SER A 79 1.13 6.90 9.35
C SER A 79 0.46 7.17 10.70
N ALA A 80 0.25 8.44 11.05
CA ALA A 80 -0.43 8.84 12.29
C ALA A 80 -1.79 8.18 12.46
N THR A 81 -2.58 8.06 11.39
CA THR A 81 -3.90 7.41 11.42
C THR A 81 -3.80 5.91 11.72
N GLN A 82 -2.81 5.22 11.14
CA GLN A 82 -2.60 3.80 11.40
C GLN A 82 -2.13 3.57 12.84
N ALA A 83 -1.21 4.40 13.34
CA ALA A 83 -0.74 4.33 14.72
C ALA A 83 -1.88 4.55 15.73
N VAL A 84 -2.77 5.52 15.48
CA VAL A 84 -3.96 5.77 16.30
C VAL A 84 -4.92 4.57 16.22
N ALA A 85 -5.16 4.00 15.04
CA ALA A 85 -6.04 2.84 14.87
C ALA A 85 -5.53 1.61 15.63
N ASP A 86 -4.24 1.31 15.52
CA ASP A 86 -3.58 0.19 16.20
C ASP A 86 -3.69 0.30 17.73
N VAL A 87 -3.37 1.47 18.28
CA VAL A 87 -3.37 1.66 19.74
C VAL A 87 -4.81 1.62 20.30
N LEU A 88 -5.78 2.13 19.54
CA LEU A 88 -7.18 2.15 19.97
C LEU A 88 -7.88 0.80 19.81
N SER A 89 -7.52 0.00 18.80
CA SER A 89 -8.04 -1.34 18.58
C SER A 89 -7.60 -2.33 19.67
N GLN A 90 -6.38 -2.17 20.21
CA GLN A 90 -5.88 -2.96 21.35
C GLN A 90 -6.69 -2.76 22.62
N LYS A 91 -7.18 -1.54 22.87
CA LYS A 91 -7.99 -1.24 24.06
C LYS A 91 -9.45 -1.59 23.87
N THR A 92 -10.00 -1.38 22.68
CA THR A 92 -11.43 -1.55 22.40
C THR A 92 -11.68 -2.01 20.96
N LYS A 93 -12.28 -3.19 20.79
CA LYS A 93 -12.56 -3.80 19.48
C LYS A 93 -13.52 -3.01 18.57
N LYS A 94 -14.23 -2.01 19.09
CA LYS A 94 -15.23 -1.21 18.36
C LYS A 94 -14.95 0.30 18.44
N ASN A 95 -13.68 0.70 18.50
CA ASN A 95 -13.35 2.11 18.62
C ASN A 95 -13.87 2.92 17.41
N GLN A 96 -14.66 3.97 17.67
CA GLN A 96 -15.26 4.84 16.64
C GLN A 96 -14.55 6.19 16.53
N PHE A 97 -13.41 6.39 17.21
CA PHE A 97 -12.72 7.68 17.27
C PHE A 97 -12.38 8.21 15.88
N LEU A 98 -11.71 7.39 15.06
CA LEU A 98 -11.34 7.74 13.68
C LEU A 98 -12.56 8.02 12.79
N LEU A 99 -13.70 7.39 13.09
CA LEU A 99 -14.95 7.67 12.38
C LEU A 99 -15.56 9.01 12.83
N ASN A 100 -15.52 9.30 14.12
CA ASN A 100 -16.05 10.53 14.71
C ASN A 100 -15.23 11.78 14.33
N VAL A 101 -13.92 11.61 14.11
CA VAL A 101 -13.01 12.67 13.66
C VAL A 101 -12.99 12.86 12.14
N GLY A 102 -13.76 12.07 11.39
CA GLY A 102 -13.89 12.18 9.93
C GLY A 102 -12.82 11.43 9.12
N LEU A 103 -11.91 10.70 9.78
CA LEU A 103 -10.84 9.92 9.17
C LEU A 103 -11.31 8.50 8.80
N ARG A 104 -12.35 8.41 7.96
CA ARG A 104 -13.15 7.20 7.76
C ARG A 104 -12.44 6.01 7.07
N ASN A 105 -11.24 6.16 6.52
CA ASN A 105 -10.74 5.21 5.51
C ASN A 105 -9.28 4.75 5.65
N LEU A 106 -8.78 4.44 6.85
CA LEU A 106 -7.44 3.82 6.94
C LEU A 106 -7.37 2.50 7.72
N CYS A 107 -8.44 2.05 8.39
CA CYS A 107 -8.38 0.81 9.18
C CYS A 107 -9.58 -0.14 8.99
N SER A 108 -10.40 0.06 7.96
CA SER A 108 -11.62 -0.70 7.74
C SER A 108 -11.54 -1.53 6.46
N ARG A 109 -11.06 -2.78 6.59
CA ARG A 109 -11.45 -3.92 5.73
C ARG A 109 -10.93 -3.95 4.28
N ASN A 110 -10.28 -2.91 3.77
CA ASN A 110 -9.78 -2.87 2.38
C ASN A 110 -8.39 -3.53 2.20
N THR A 111 -7.61 -3.77 3.26
CA THR A 111 -6.31 -4.45 3.14
C THR A 111 -6.46 -5.90 2.68
N VAL A 112 -7.52 -6.61 3.07
CA VAL A 112 -7.73 -8.03 2.70
C VAL A 112 -8.29 -8.18 1.28
N GLU A 113 -9.18 -7.28 0.84
CA GLU A 113 -9.71 -7.32 -0.53
C GLU A 113 -8.71 -6.78 -1.56
N ASN A 114 -7.93 -5.74 -1.20
CA ASN A 114 -6.83 -5.26 -2.04
C ASN A 114 -5.72 -6.31 -2.18
N THR A 115 -5.35 -7.00 -1.09
CA THR A 115 -4.38 -8.12 -1.17
C THR A 115 -4.90 -9.30 -1.97
N LYS A 116 -6.20 -9.64 -1.87
CA LYS A 116 -6.79 -10.71 -2.68
C LYS A 116 -6.81 -10.36 -4.18
N ALA A 117 -7.18 -9.12 -4.53
CA ALA A 117 -7.17 -8.66 -5.92
C ALA A 117 -5.75 -8.61 -6.50
N GLN A 118 -4.77 -8.13 -5.71
CA GLN A 118 -3.36 -8.16 -6.10
C GLN A 118 -2.86 -9.59 -6.30
N LEU A 119 -3.19 -10.52 -5.40
CA LEU A 119 -2.79 -11.92 -5.51
C LEU A 119 -3.34 -12.60 -6.77
N GLU A 120 -4.61 -12.35 -7.12
CA GLU A 120 -5.19 -12.90 -8.35
C GLU A 120 -4.60 -12.27 -9.62
N ALA A 121 -4.33 -10.95 -9.61
CA ALA A 121 -3.62 -10.30 -10.71
C ALA A 121 -2.19 -10.85 -10.90
N GLU A 122 -1.48 -11.09 -9.79
CA GLU A 122 -0.14 -11.68 -9.80
C GLU A 122 -0.15 -13.14 -10.26
N LYS A 123 -1.15 -13.95 -9.86
CA LYS A 123 -1.33 -15.32 -10.39
C LYS A 123 -1.57 -15.32 -11.90
N MET A 124 -2.38 -14.40 -12.40
CA MET A 124 -2.63 -14.26 -13.84
C MET A 124 -1.35 -13.86 -14.58
N ALA A 125 -0.60 -12.87 -14.05
CA ALA A 125 0.69 -12.47 -14.62
C ALA A 125 1.73 -13.59 -14.59
N LYS A 126 1.82 -14.35 -13.49
CA LYS A 126 2.67 -15.53 -13.38
C LYS A 126 2.30 -16.60 -14.42
N ASN A 127 1.02 -16.89 -14.59
CA ASN A 127 0.57 -17.87 -15.57
C ASN A 127 0.91 -17.41 -17.00
N GLU A 128 0.82 -16.11 -17.28
CA GLU A 128 1.23 -15.56 -18.57
C GLU A 128 2.73 -15.68 -18.80
N LEU A 129 3.55 -15.38 -17.78
CA LEU A 129 4.99 -15.59 -17.82
C LEU A 129 5.35 -17.07 -18.03
N LEU A 130 4.65 -18.00 -17.38
CA LEU A 130 4.87 -19.44 -17.57
C LEU A 130 4.60 -19.86 -19.02
N LYS A 131 3.55 -19.34 -19.65
CA LYS A 131 3.27 -19.59 -21.08
C LYS A 131 4.37 -19.03 -21.97
N GLN A 132 4.86 -17.82 -21.70
CA GLN A 132 5.95 -17.23 -22.47
C GLN A 132 7.24 -18.04 -22.34
N VAL A 133 7.55 -18.52 -21.13
CA VAL A 133 8.70 -19.40 -20.88
C VAL A 133 8.55 -20.72 -21.63
N GLU A 134 7.36 -21.32 -21.64
CA GLU A 134 7.11 -22.57 -22.39
C GLU A 134 7.30 -22.39 -23.90
N VAL A 135 6.77 -21.29 -24.47
CA VAL A 135 6.94 -20.96 -25.89
C VAL A 135 8.42 -20.74 -26.23
N LEU A 136 9.13 -19.95 -25.42
CA LEU A 136 10.55 -19.70 -25.62
C LEU A 136 11.38 -20.99 -25.48
N SER A 137 11.07 -21.83 -24.50
CA SER A 137 11.76 -23.11 -24.30
C SER A 137 11.61 -24.00 -25.53
N LYS A 138 10.40 -24.10 -26.08
CA LYS A 138 10.15 -24.88 -27.30
C LYS A 138 10.90 -24.31 -28.50
N GLN A 139 10.90 -22.99 -28.67
CA GLN A 139 11.63 -22.33 -29.76
C GLN A 139 13.14 -22.56 -29.69
N VAL A 140 13.72 -22.52 -28.48
CA VAL A 140 15.13 -22.83 -28.25
C VAL A 140 15.43 -24.29 -28.58
N GLU A 141 14.60 -25.22 -28.14
CA GLU A 141 14.76 -26.65 -28.43
C GLU A 141 14.68 -26.95 -29.93
N GLU A 142 13.69 -26.38 -30.63
CA GLU A 142 13.54 -26.52 -32.09
C GLU A 142 14.74 -25.93 -32.85
N THR A 143 15.22 -24.76 -32.42
CA THR A 143 16.39 -24.08 -33.01
C THR A 143 17.66 -24.88 -32.80
N GLU A 144 17.89 -25.40 -31.59
CA GLU A 144 19.07 -26.22 -31.30
C GLU A 144 19.04 -27.54 -32.07
N HIS A 145 17.88 -28.20 -32.16
CA HIS A 145 17.74 -29.40 -32.97
C HIS A 145 18.01 -29.15 -34.46
N ALA A 146 17.57 -28.00 -35.01
CA ALA A 146 17.90 -27.63 -36.38
C ALA A 146 19.41 -27.46 -36.57
N ARG A 147 20.06 -26.74 -35.64
CA ARG A 147 21.50 -26.50 -35.66
C ARG A 147 22.32 -27.81 -35.59
N ILE A 148 21.88 -28.78 -34.78
CA ILE A 148 22.51 -30.10 -34.68
C ILE A 148 22.38 -30.87 -36.00
N ARG A 149 21.21 -30.87 -36.64
CA ARG A 149 20.99 -31.54 -37.93
C ARG A 149 21.89 -30.95 -39.01
N ASP A 150 21.94 -29.62 -39.10
CA ASP A 150 22.76 -28.92 -40.08
C ASP A 150 24.25 -29.23 -39.86
N GLN A 151 24.70 -29.26 -38.60
CA GLN A 151 26.07 -29.61 -38.25
C GLN A 151 26.42 -31.07 -38.63
N GLU A 152 25.49 -32.01 -38.45
CA GLU A 152 25.71 -33.41 -38.84
C GLU A 152 25.77 -33.57 -40.36
N GLU A 153 24.90 -32.87 -41.11
CA GLU A 153 24.92 -32.88 -42.58
C GLU A 153 26.24 -32.32 -43.12
N MET A 154 26.69 -31.19 -42.58
CA MET A 154 27.97 -30.59 -42.95
C MET A 154 29.15 -31.52 -42.64
N ARG A 155 29.13 -32.21 -41.49
CA ARG A 155 30.15 -33.20 -41.15
C ARG A 155 30.17 -34.37 -42.15
N LYS A 156 28.99 -34.88 -42.57
CA LYS A 156 28.90 -35.96 -43.58
C LYS A 156 29.48 -35.53 -44.93
N LYS A 157 29.12 -34.33 -45.39
CA LYS A 157 29.68 -33.75 -46.64
C LYS A 157 31.20 -33.60 -46.55
N GLN A 158 31.70 -33.16 -45.39
CA GLN A 158 33.13 -33.02 -45.15
C GLN A 158 33.85 -34.37 -45.22
N THR A 159 33.32 -35.42 -44.57
CA THR A 159 33.91 -36.77 -44.62
C THR A 159 33.85 -37.39 -46.02
N ASP A 160 32.78 -37.17 -46.79
CA ASP A 160 32.67 -37.65 -48.18
C ASP A 160 33.69 -36.97 -49.09
N LEU A 161 33.87 -35.65 -48.93
CA LEU A 161 34.87 -34.90 -49.68
C LEU A 161 36.30 -35.36 -49.33
N GLU A 162 36.59 -35.55 -48.05
CA GLU A 162 37.88 -36.06 -47.58
C GLU A 162 38.19 -37.45 -48.14
N ALA A 163 37.21 -38.37 -48.12
CA ALA A 163 37.37 -39.70 -48.69
C ALA A 163 37.64 -39.65 -50.21
N LYS A 164 36.96 -38.77 -50.94
CA LYS A 164 37.21 -38.56 -52.38
C LYS A 164 38.61 -38.01 -52.65
N LEU A 165 39.09 -37.08 -51.83
CA LEU A 165 40.46 -36.56 -51.93
C LEU A 165 41.50 -37.66 -51.71
N GLN A 166 41.32 -38.48 -50.68
CA GLN A 166 42.21 -39.62 -50.40
C GLN A 166 42.24 -40.62 -51.57
N LEU A 167 41.08 -40.90 -52.18
CA LEU A 167 40.99 -41.77 -53.35
C LEU A 167 41.79 -41.24 -54.54
N VAL A 168 41.67 -39.94 -54.84
CA VAL A 168 42.40 -39.29 -55.94
C VAL A 168 43.90 -39.30 -55.68
N LEU A 169 44.33 -38.99 -54.45
CA LEU A 169 45.75 -39.02 -54.07
C LEU A 169 46.36 -40.42 -54.17
N SER A 170 45.56 -41.47 -53.97
CA SER A 170 46.02 -42.86 -54.10
C SER A 170 46.24 -43.32 -55.55
N GLN A 171 45.79 -42.53 -56.54
CA GLN A 171 45.92 -42.84 -57.97
C GLN A 171 47.15 -42.18 -58.63
N ILE A 172 47.90 -41.39 -57.87
CA ILE A 172 49.12 -40.67 -58.29
C ILE A 172 50.33 -41.40 -57.72
#